data_AF-A0A966EZD9-F1
#
_entry.id   AF-A0A966EZD9-F1
#
_cell.length_a   1.000
_cell.length_b   1.000
_cell.length_c   1.000
_cell.angle_alpha   90.00
_cell.angle_beta   90.00
_cell.angle_gamma   90.00
#
_symmetry.space_group_name_H-M   'P 1'
#
loop_
_entity.id
_entity.type
_entity.pdbx_description
1 polymer ?
#
loop_
_entity_poly.entity_id
_entity_poly.type
_entity_poly.pdbx_seq_one_letter_code
_entity_poly.pdbx_strand_id
1 'polypeptide(L)' 'MSGKSNKPQGYESAMAELEQIVADMEAGRLSLEDSLAAYKRGAELLAFCRSRLEEAQQQVRV' A
#
# COMPACT_ATOMS: atom_id res chain seq x y z
N MET A 1 -18.86 -13.93 -11.72
CA MET A 1 -17.44 -13.85 -11.31
C MET A 1 -17.14 -12.40 -10.93
N SER A 2 -17.46 -12.00 -9.70
CA SER A 2 -17.33 -10.61 -9.26
C SER A 2 -15.86 -10.29 -8.96
N GLY A 3 -15.28 -9.37 -9.72
CA GLY A 3 -13.92 -8.88 -9.54
C GLY A 3 -13.77 -8.26 -8.16
N LYS A 4 -12.93 -8.87 -7.32
CA LYS A 4 -12.53 -8.27 -6.04
C LYS A 4 -11.66 -7.06 -6.35
N SER A 5 -12.20 -5.88 -6.11
CA SER A 5 -11.45 -4.63 -6.08
C SER A 5 -10.29 -4.81 -5.10
N ASN A 6 -9.06 -4.94 -5.61
CA ASN A 6 -7.84 -5.06 -4.80
C ASN A 6 -7.45 -3.69 -4.21
N LYS A 7 -8.41 -3.00 -3.61
CA LYS A 7 -8.20 -1.75 -2.89
C LYS A 7 -8.17 -2.10 -1.40
N PRO A 8 -7.19 -1.60 -0.63
CA PRO A 8 -7.16 -1.79 0.81
C PRO A 8 -8.48 -1.33 1.44
N GLN A 9 -9.02 -2.12 2.36
CA GLN A 9 -10.29 -1.82 3.03
C GLN A 9 -10.13 -0.73 4.12
N GLY A 10 -8.90 -0.30 4.41
CA GLY A 10 -8.58 0.73 5.40
C GLY A 10 -7.07 0.94 5.56
N TYR A 11 -6.67 1.93 6.37
CA TYR A 11 -5.26 2.29 6.60
C TYR A 11 -4.43 1.09 7.06
N GLU A 12 -4.90 0.34 8.06
CA GLU A 12 -4.20 -0.82 8.61
C GLU A 12 -3.94 -1.89 7.55
N SER A 13 -4.96 -2.21 6.73
CA SER A 13 -4.79 -3.18 5.63
C SER A 13 -3.80 -2.70 4.57
N ALA A 14 -3.79 -1.40 4.25
CA ALA A 14 -2.87 -0.83 3.29
C ALA A 14 -1.42 -0.87 3.81
N MET A 15 -1.26 -0.60 5.10
CA MET A 15 0.04 -0.63 5.77
C MET A 15 0.59 -2.06 5.84
N ALA A 16 -0.23 -3.04 6.22
CA ALA A 16 0.17 -4.45 6.27
C ALA A 16 0.59 -4.98 4.88
N GLU A 17 -0.13 -4.59 3.82
CA GLU A 17 0.24 -4.95 2.46
C GLU A 17 1.56 -4.28 2.03
N LEU A 18 1.77 -3.02 2.41
CA LEU A 18 3.01 -2.30 2.13
C LEU A 18 4.21 -2.94 2.83
N GLU A 19 4.06 -3.34 4.09
CA GLU A 19 5.08 -4.07 4.87
C GLU A 19 5.45 -5.39 4.19
N GLN A 20 4.46 -6.14 3.72
CA GLN A 20 4.70 -7.40 3.00
C GLN A 20 5.49 -7.15 1.69
N ILE A 21 5.11 -6.13 0.93
CA ILE A 21 5.82 -5.75 -0.30
C ILE A 21 7.28 -5.39 -0.01
N VAL A 22 7.53 -4.59 1.02
CA VAL A 22 8.89 -4.22 1.43
C VAL A 22 9.69 -5.46 1.83
N ALA A 23 9.12 -6.35 2.64
CA ALA A 23 9.78 -7.58 3.04
C ALA A 23 10.15 -8.47 1.84
N ASP A 24 9.29 -8.56 0.83
CA ASP A 24 9.58 -9.33 -0.38
C ASP A 24 10.65 -8.68 -1.26
N MET A 25 10.68 -7.35 -1.34
CA MET A 25 11.75 -6.61 -2.02
C MET A 25 13.09 -6.77 -1.33
N GLU A 26 13.13 -6.68 0.01
CA GLU A 26 14.34 -6.85 0.82
C GLU A 26 14.89 -8.28 0.80
N ALA A 27 14.01 -9.27 0.65
CA ALA A 27 14.43 -10.66 0.52
C ALA A 27 15.20 -10.92 -0.79
N GLY A 28 15.15 -10.01 -1.78
CA GLY A 28 15.93 -10.10 -3.02
C GLY A 28 15.52 -11.26 -3.94
N ARG A 29 14.30 -11.78 -3.76
CA ARG A 29 13.79 -12.98 -4.46
C ARG A 29 12.96 -12.63 -5.71
N LEU A 30 12.65 -11.36 -5.90
CA LEU A 30 11.77 -10.89 -6.95
C LEU A 30 12.51 -10.81 -8.28
N SER A 31 11.84 -11.20 -9.36
CA SER A 31 12.30 -10.87 -10.70
C SER A 31 12.26 -9.35 -10.92
N LEU A 32 12.89 -8.86 -12.00
CA LEU A 32 12.81 -7.44 -12.34
C LEU A 32 11.36 -6.97 -12.57
N GLU A 33 10.57 -7.77 -13.28
CA GLU A 33 9.15 -7.47 -13.55
C GLU A 33 8.35 -7.42 -12.25
N ASP A 34 8.55 -8.40 -11.36
CA ASP A 34 7.89 -8.43 -10.05
C ASP A 34 8.33 -7.27 -9.17
N SER A 35 9.60 -6.87 -9.22
CA SER A 35 10.12 -5.72 -8.49
C SER A 35 9.49 -4.41 -8.94
N LEU A 36 9.26 -4.24 -10.25
CA LEU A 36 8.56 -3.08 -10.80
C LEU A 36 7.09 -3.06 -10.39
N ALA A 37 6.43 -4.23 -10.41
CA ALA A 37 5.05 -4.36 -9.95
C ALA A 37 4.90 -4.07 -8.45
N ALA A 38 5.78 -4.64 -7.64
CA ALA A 38 5.89 -4.42 -6.19
C ALA A 38 6.09 -2.93 -5.88
N TYR A 39 7.03 -2.27 -6.57
CA TYR A 39 7.27 -0.84 -6.41
C TYR A 39 6.03 0.00 -6.74
N LYS A 40 5.39 -0.26 -7.88
CA LYS A 40 4.18 0.47 -8.28
C LYS A 40 3.06 0.32 -7.24
N ARG A 41 2.83 -0.90 -6.79
CA ARG A 41 1.82 -1.17 -5.75
C ARG A 41 2.18 -0.48 -4.43
N GLY A 42 3.45 -0.55 -4.01
CA GLY A 42 3.94 0.13 -2.82
C GLY A 42 3.71 1.65 -2.87
N ALA A 43 3.96 2.28 -4.03
CA ALA A 43 3.71 3.71 -4.23
C ALA A 43 2.20 4.06 -4.11
N GLU A 44 1.31 3.23 -4.67
CA GLU A 44 -0.14 3.40 -4.54
C GLU A 44 -0.61 3.30 -3.07
N LEU A 45 -0.10 2.30 -2.34
CA LEU A 45 -0.42 2.11 -0.92
C LEU A 45 0.10 3.27 -0.06
N LEU A 46 1.32 3.74 -0.32
CA LEU A 46 1.90 4.88 0.38
C LEU A 46 1.07 6.15 0.17
N ALA A 47 0.64 6.41 -1.06
CA ALA A 47 -0.23 7.54 -1.38
C ALA A 47 -1.58 7.45 -0.63
N PHE A 48 -2.20 6.27 -0.62
CA PHE A 48 -3.42 6.02 0.14
C PHE A 48 -3.23 6.26 1.64
N CYS A 49 -2.18 5.71 2.24
CA CYS A 49 -1.89 5.87 3.66
C CYS A 49 -1.69 7.35 4.03
N ARG A 50 -0.97 8.12 3.21
CA ARG A 50 -0.79 9.57 3.42
C ARG A 50 -2.11 10.33 3.37
N SER A 51 -2.93 10.07 2.36
CA SER A 51 -4.25 10.70 2.24
C SER A 51 -5.14 10.41 3.45
N ARG A 52 -5.14 9.18 3.97
CA ARG A 52 -5.89 8.84 5.19
C ARG A 52 -5.39 9.56 6.43
N LEU A 53 -4.08 9.72 6.58
CA LEU A 53 -3.50 10.48 7.69
C LEU A 53 -3.82 11.97 7.59
N GLU A 54 -3.78 12.55 6.39
CA GLU A 54 -4.17 13.93 6.14
C GLU A 54 -5.65 14.18 6.49
N GLU A 55 -6.55 13.29 6.07
CA GLU A 55 -7.97 13.32 6.45
C GLU A 55 -8.15 13.29 7.97
N ALA A 56 -7.46 12.37 8.66
CA ALA A 56 -7.54 12.26 10.12
C ALA A 56 -6.98 13.51 10.83
N GLN A 57 -5.86 14.06 10.35
CA GLN A 57 -5.27 15.29 10.90
C GLN A 57 -6.19 16.49 10.73
N GLN A 58 -6.90 16.60 9.61
CA GLN A 58 -7.88 17.66 9.40
C GLN A 58 -9.03 17.56 10.40
N GLN A 59 -9.55 16.36 10.67
CA GLN A 59 -10.63 16.16 11.65
C GLN A 59 -10.26 16.55 13.08
N VAL A 60 -8.99 16.41 13.46
CA VAL A 60 -8.50 16.79 14.81
C VAL A 60 -8.31 18.31 14.95
N ARG A 61 -8.13 19.04 13.84
CA ARG A 61 -7.88 20.49 13.86
C ARG A 61 -9.16 21.35 13.86
N VAL A 62 -10.33 20.74 13.69
CA VAL A 62 -11.66 21.38 13.75
C VAL A 62 -12.19 21.29 15.18
#